data_AF-A0A2H6ESG3-F1
#
_entry.id   AF-A0A2H6ESG3-F1
#
_cell.length_a   1.000
_cell.length_b   1.000
_cell.length_c   1.000
_cell.angle_alpha   90.00
_cell.angle_beta   90.00
_cell.angle_gamma   90.00
#
_symmetry.space_group_name_H-M   'P 1'
#
loop_
_entity.id
_entity.type
_entity.pdbx_description
1 polymer ?
#
loop_
_entity_poly.entity_id
_entity_poly.type
_entity_poly.pdbx_seq_one_letter_code
_entity_poly.pdbx_strand_id
1 'polypeptide(L)'
;MKKYFVTILLGFFPYIMYAQNYVADFALYDPGYEDDGVWEEEVTALKALFFNYNWSYKTIDHNDINNGELGSGANRRYKALIAPGGWAANREIAVSLTGKINIRNFINSGGNYVGFCAGAYWASDTVDWAQTATGGNGTFNQQSDYLAYDYKLNLLNGYAKGPFGWTPWDSGDTASFQIANINISNPTMSLIGLPDTTRFFYYGGPVFTNFSSIPDNYEIWATAVAPVGTVPEARTGENEPTVIKFNYGSGNVIFFSYHPEVLIGSDVDNLKLSQFVNEDSLTWDLGNKTLDEINLQSWNIVHAALQIANNETVTKVTSLPVLLSLKVFLQGAYNSTAHSMNTNLGSNIPLTSPYLENIRSVENIPNDIVDWVLVQLRETTSGNAITSKSVLLRNDGNLIRSDDTTKVVSLTAPARNYYIVIKHRNHLAIMSAYGVNLNSTSTTTYDFTQ
;
A
#
# COMPACT_ATOMS: atom_id res chain seq x y z
N MET A 1 24.95 -64.28 26.26
CA MET A 1 24.61 -62.94 25.76
C MET A 1 23.45 -63.04 24.77
N LYS A 2 22.24 -62.67 25.18
CA LYS A 2 21.11 -62.40 24.27
C LYS A 2 20.66 -60.97 24.55
N LYS A 3 20.89 -60.07 23.60
CA LYS A 3 20.46 -58.67 23.65
C LYS A 3 18.99 -58.61 23.26
N TYR A 4 18.15 -58.03 24.11
CA TYR A 4 16.80 -57.61 23.74
C TYR A 4 16.92 -56.19 23.16
N PHE A 5 16.62 -56.03 21.87
CA PHE A 5 16.43 -54.72 21.24
C PHE A 5 14.97 -54.32 21.39
N VAL A 6 14.72 -53.16 22.00
CA VAL A 6 13.42 -52.49 22.00
C VAL A 6 13.38 -51.60 20.76
N THR A 7 12.52 -51.94 19.80
CA THR A 7 12.23 -51.10 18.64
C THR A 7 11.14 -50.11 19.02
N ILE A 8 11.48 -48.82 19.10
CA ILE A 8 10.48 -47.74 19.19
C ILE A 8 9.97 -47.48 17.78
N LEU A 9 8.69 -47.80 17.52
CA LEU A 9 8.00 -47.30 16.34
C LEU A 9 7.70 -45.81 16.55
N LEU A 10 8.43 -44.94 15.86
CA LEU A 10 8.02 -43.55 15.65
C LEU A 10 6.88 -43.56 14.63
N GLY A 11 5.65 -43.34 15.10
CA GLY A 11 4.49 -43.12 14.24
C GLY A 11 4.66 -41.81 13.49
N PHE A 12 4.90 -41.89 12.18
CA PHE A 12 4.69 -40.78 11.27
C PHE A 12 3.19 -40.50 11.18
N PHE A 13 2.70 -39.48 11.87
CA PHE A 13 1.43 -38.86 11.54
C PHE A 13 1.66 -37.96 10.32
N PRO A 14 1.02 -38.20 9.17
CA PRO A 14 1.05 -37.24 8.08
C PRO A 14 0.30 -35.99 8.54
N TYR A 15 1.02 -34.88 8.70
CA TYR A 15 0.39 -33.56 8.75
C TYR A 15 -0.28 -33.35 7.40
N ILE A 16 -1.60 -33.50 7.36
CA ILE A 16 -2.40 -32.99 6.26
C ILE A 16 -2.33 -31.47 6.38
N MET A 17 -1.43 -30.84 5.62
CA MET A 17 -1.52 -29.40 5.37
C MET A 17 -2.78 -29.16 4.56
N TYR A 18 -3.86 -28.71 5.23
CA TYR A 18 -4.93 -28.03 4.52
C TYR A 18 -4.35 -26.73 3.99
N ALA A 19 -4.38 -26.53 2.67
CA ALA A 19 -4.11 -25.22 2.10
C ALA A 19 -5.10 -24.24 2.71
N GLN A 20 -4.61 -23.19 3.39
CA GLN A 20 -5.50 -22.09 3.80
C GLN A 20 -6.02 -21.42 2.54
N ASN A 21 -7.33 -21.46 2.34
CA ASN A 21 -8.00 -20.73 1.28
C ASN A 21 -8.22 -19.30 1.76
N TYR A 22 -7.26 -18.43 1.50
CA TYR A 22 -7.46 -16.98 1.68
C TYR A 22 -8.49 -16.47 0.67
N VAL A 23 -9.32 -15.53 1.11
CA VAL A 23 -10.24 -14.76 0.25
C VAL A 23 -9.43 -13.78 -0.60
N ALA A 24 -8.46 -13.11 0.03
CA ALA A 24 -7.51 -12.21 -0.60
C ALA A 24 -6.23 -12.14 0.25
N ASP A 25 -5.17 -11.56 -0.30
CA ASP A 25 -3.96 -11.28 0.46
C ASP A 25 -4.27 -10.30 1.60
N PHE A 26 -4.97 -9.22 1.28
CA PHE A 26 -5.24 -8.13 2.21
C PHE A 26 -6.74 -7.91 2.44
N ALA A 27 -7.12 -7.75 3.70
CA ALA A 27 -8.32 -7.02 4.07
C ALA A 27 -7.96 -5.53 4.16
N LEU A 28 -8.52 -4.71 3.29
CA LEU A 28 -8.36 -3.25 3.34
C LEU A 28 -9.54 -2.66 4.12
N TYR A 29 -9.29 -1.99 5.24
CA TYR A 29 -10.34 -1.33 6.01
C TYR A 29 -10.81 -0.07 5.29
N ASP A 30 -12.07 -0.07 4.84
CA ASP A 30 -12.70 1.01 4.08
C ASP A 30 -14.24 0.80 4.18
N PRO A 31 -14.92 1.45 5.14
CA PRO A 31 -16.38 1.34 5.32
C PRO A 31 -17.21 1.85 4.13
N GLY A 32 -16.63 2.64 3.22
CA GLY A 32 -17.20 2.97 1.92
C GLY A 32 -18.31 4.01 1.93
N TYR A 33 -18.34 4.89 2.95
CA TYR A 33 -19.24 6.05 2.97
C TYR A 33 -18.48 7.33 3.36
N GLU A 34 -18.93 8.48 2.86
CA GLU A 34 -18.27 9.77 3.14
C GLU A 34 -18.14 10.01 4.66
N ASP A 35 -16.98 10.54 5.07
CA ASP A 35 -16.63 10.84 6.47
C ASP A 35 -16.61 9.65 7.44
N ASP A 36 -16.39 8.42 6.94
CA ASP A 36 -16.31 7.20 7.75
C ASP A 36 -15.05 7.10 8.65
N GLY A 37 -14.15 8.07 8.56
CA GLY A 37 -12.88 8.10 9.28
C GLY A 37 -11.74 7.37 8.56
N VAL A 38 -11.90 7.09 7.27
CA VAL A 38 -10.84 6.68 6.35
C VAL A 38 -10.52 7.83 5.40
N TRP A 39 -9.24 7.99 5.07
CA TRP A 39 -8.81 8.95 4.06
C TRP A 39 -8.87 8.29 2.67
N GLU A 40 -9.85 8.66 1.86
CA GLU A 40 -10.18 7.97 0.59
C GLU A 40 -9.08 8.11 -0.47
N GLU A 41 -8.35 9.22 -0.46
CA GLU A 41 -7.20 9.41 -1.32
C GLU A 41 -6.10 8.38 -1.00
N GLU A 42 -5.85 8.08 0.27
CA GLU A 42 -4.89 7.04 0.66
C GLU A 42 -5.37 5.64 0.26
N VAL A 43 -6.67 5.36 0.39
CA VAL A 43 -7.27 4.11 -0.10
C VAL A 43 -7.00 3.94 -1.60
N THR A 44 -7.11 5.02 -2.38
CA THR A 44 -6.77 5.03 -3.81
C THR A 44 -5.30 4.68 -4.04
N ALA A 45 -4.40 5.32 -3.30
CA ALA A 45 -2.96 5.06 -3.37
C ALA A 45 -2.59 3.61 -3.01
N LEU A 46 -3.18 3.05 -1.95
CA LEU A 46 -2.99 1.66 -1.55
C LEU A 46 -3.48 0.67 -2.61
N LYS A 47 -4.67 0.92 -3.20
CA LYS A 47 -5.22 0.08 -4.29
C LYS A 47 -4.28 0.09 -5.52
N ALA A 48 -3.73 1.26 -5.88
CA ALA A 48 -2.72 1.35 -6.94
C ALA A 48 -1.45 0.57 -6.60
N LEU A 49 -0.99 0.61 -5.34
CA LEU A 49 0.17 -0.16 -4.90
C LEU A 49 -0.09 -1.68 -5.00
N PHE A 50 -1.24 -2.16 -4.52
CA PHE A 50 -1.64 -3.57 -4.62
C PHE A 50 -1.69 -4.05 -6.07
N PHE A 51 -2.26 -3.24 -6.97
CA PHE A 51 -2.27 -3.52 -8.39
C PHE A 51 -0.86 -3.63 -8.98
N ASN A 52 0.03 -2.71 -8.61
CA ASN A 52 1.37 -2.67 -9.15
C ASN A 52 2.15 -3.94 -8.83
N TYR A 53 1.97 -4.47 -7.63
CA TYR A 53 2.69 -5.64 -7.11
C TYR A 53 1.89 -6.94 -7.10
N ASN A 54 0.70 -6.95 -7.71
CA ASN A 54 -0.13 -8.14 -7.92
C ASN A 54 -0.64 -8.76 -6.61
N TRP A 55 -0.95 -7.93 -5.63
CA TRP A 55 -1.63 -8.35 -4.40
C TRP A 55 -3.14 -8.23 -4.55
N SER A 56 -3.84 -9.28 -4.15
CA SER A 56 -5.29 -9.28 -4.07
C SER A 56 -5.76 -8.60 -2.79
N TYR A 57 -6.87 -7.89 -2.85
CA TYR A 57 -7.46 -7.30 -1.65
C TYR A 57 -8.98 -7.43 -1.68
N LYS A 58 -9.57 -7.36 -0.49
CA LYS A 58 -11.00 -7.14 -0.31
C LYS A 58 -11.19 -5.99 0.66
N THR A 59 -12.01 -5.02 0.27
CA THR A 59 -12.47 -3.98 1.19
C THR A 59 -13.40 -4.61 2.23
N ILE A 60 -13.16 -4.28 3.51
CA ILE A 60 -14.01 -4.69 4.64
C ILE A 60 -14.37 -3.48 5.51
N ASP A 61 -15.50 -3.56 6.18
CA ASP A 61 -15.97 -2.52 7.09
C ASP A 61 -15.94 -2.95 8.57
N HIS A 62 -16.48 -2.11 9.46
CA HIS A 62 -16.61 -2.43 10.87
C HIS A 62 -17.60 -3.58 11.14
N ASN A 63 -18.64 -3.77 10.32
CA ASN A 63 -19.58 -4.88 10.47
C ASN A 63 -18.92 -6.21 10.16
N ASP A 64 -18.15 -6.28 9.08
CA ASP A 64 -17.33 -7.44 8.71
C ASP A 64 -16.40 -7.83 9.87
N ILE A 65 -15.67 -6.85 10.41
CA ILE A 65 -14.78 -7.07 11.55
C ILE A 65 -15.55 -7.54 12.79
N ASN A 66 -16.67 -6.88 13.12
CA ASN A 66 -17.52 -7.22 14.26
C ASN A 66 -18.09 -8.64 14.14
N ASN A 67 -18.41 -9.08 12.93
CA ASN A 67 -18.94 -10.40 12.62
C ASN A 67 -17.84 -11.47 12.45
N GLY A 68 -16.57 -11.10 12.55
CA GLY A 68 -15.43 -12.04 12.54
C GLY A 68 -14.97 -12.44 11.13
N GLU A 69 -15.25 -11.64 10.10
CA GLU A 69 -14.90 -11.92 8.70
C GLU A 69 -13.38 -12.05 8.45
N LEU A 70 -12.54 -11.50 9.34
CA LEU A 70 -11.08 -11.71 9.28
C LEU A 70 -10.69 -13.19 9.49
N GLY A 71 -11.48 -13.90 10.29
CA GLY A 71 -11.17 -15.25 10.76
C GLY A 71 -9.96 -15.31 11.71
N SER A 72 -9.65 -16.50 12.23
CA SER A 72 -8.46 -16.74 13.05
C SER A 72 -8.04 -18.21 13.02
N GLY A 73 -6.80 -18.49 13.41
CA GLY A 73 -6.23 -19.85 13.40
C GLY A 73 -6.29 -20.48 12.02
N ALA A 74 -6.78 -21.72 11.94
CA ALA A 74 -6.96 -22.43 10.68
C ALA A 74 -7.97 -21.75 9.73
N ASN A 75 -8.88 -20.91 10.26
CA ASN A 75 -9.96 -20.25 9.52
C ASN A 75 -9.63 -18.80 9.15
N ARG A 76 -8.37 -18.35 9.21
CA ARG A 76 -7.99 -17.01 8.72
C ARG A 76 -8.35 -16.85 7.25
N ARG A 77 -8.90 -15.69 6.90
CA ARG A 77 -9.39 -15.38 5.55
C ARG A 77 -8.50 -14.41 4.78
N TYR A 78 -7.58 -13.74 5.47
CA TYR A 78 -6.60 -12.82 4.90
C TYR A 78 -5.22 -13.06 5.49
N LYS A 79 -4.18 -12.56 4.83
CA LYS A 79 -2.82 -12.54 5.38
C LYS A 79 -2.55 -11.29 6.20
N ALA A 80 -3.15 -10.16 5.84
CA ALA A 80 -3.05 -8.93 6.62
C ALA A 80 -4.34 -8.11 6.65
N LEU A 81 -4.50 -7.33 7.73
CA LEU A 81 -5.39 -6.18 7.79
C LEU A 81 -4.59 -4.92 7.51
N ILE A 82 -4.97 -4.18 6.47
CA ILE A 82 -4.37 -2.89 6.11
C ILE A 82 -5.33 -1.80 6.58
N ALA A 83 -4.85 -0.93 7.47
CA ALA A 83 -5.63 0.13 8.09
C ALA A 83 -5.09 1.50 7.64
N PRO A 84 -5.79 2.19 6.73
CA PRO A 84 -5.35 3.50 6.23
C PRO A 84 -5.35 4.59 7.31
N GLY A 85 -4.87 5.78 7.00
CA GLY A 85 -5.08 7.03 7.72
C GLY A 85 -6.52 7.56 7.67
N GLY A 86 -6.76 8.73 8.23
CA GLY A 86 -8.10 9.31 8.44
C GLY A 86 -8.35 9.71 9.90
N TRP A 87 -9.51 9.35 10.46
CA TRP A 87 -9.90 9.70 11.83
C TRP A 87 -10.08 8.47 12.72
N ALA A 88 -9.09 8.22 13.58
CA ALA A 88 -9.02 7.00 14.40
C ALA A 88 -10.22 6.85 15.37
N ALA A 89 -10.77 7.96 15.85
CA ALA A 89 -11.89 7.96 16.80
C ALA A 89 -13.16 7.33 16.20
N ASN A 90 -13.42 7.54 14.91
CA ASN A 90 -14.59 6.95 14.24
C ASN A 90 -14.49 5.42 14.24
N ARG A 91 -13.29 4.87 14.02
CA ARG A 91 -13.03 3.42 14.04
C ARG A 91 -13.11 2.85 15.46
N GLU A 92 -12.59 3.60 16.44
CA GLU A 92 -12.69 3.22 17.84
C GLU A 92 -14.15 3.09 18.29
N ILE A 93 -15.05 3.94 17.78
CA ILE A 93 -16.49 3.90 18.06
C ILE A 93 -17.18 2.79 17.24
N ALA A 94 -16.92 2.69 15.94
CA ALA A 94 -17.64 1.80 15.03
C ALA A 94 -17.28 0.32 15.21
N VAL A 95 -16.00 0.01 15.50
CA VAL A 95 -15.56 -1.36 15.77
C VAL A 95 -15.81 -1.70 17.24
N SER A 96 -16.75 -2.61 17.46
CA SER A 96 -17.16 -3.06 18.79
C SER A 96 -16.00 -3.71 19.55
N LEU A 97 -16.18 -3.92 20.87
CA LEU A 97 -15.21 -4.68 21.67
C LEU A 97 -14.98 -6.09 21.11
N THR A 98 -16.04 -6.73 20.60
CA THR A 98 -15.94 -8.03 19.91
C THR A 98 -15.10 -7.92 18.64
N GLY A 99 -15.31 -6.89 17.82
CA GLY A 99 -14.51 -6.65 16.62
C GLY A 99 -13.03 -6.43 16.94
N LYS A 100 -12.72 -5.69 18.00
CA LYS A 100 -11.34 -5.50 18.49
C LYS A 100 -10.71 -6.82 18.95
N ILE A 101 -11.49 -7.68 19.62
CA ILE A 101 -11.05 -9.04 19.97
C ILE A 101 -10.83 -9.88 18.70
N ASN A 102 -11.68 -9.76 17.68
CA ASN A 102 -11.51 -10.46 16.41
C ASN A 102 -10.22 -10.06 15.69
N ILE A 103 -9.88 -8.76 15.66
CA ILE A 103 -8.60 -8.28 15.12
C ILE A 103 -7.43 -8.87 15.92
N ARG A 104 -7.46 -8.78 17.26
CA ARG A 104 -6.41 -9.37 18.10
C ARG A 104 -6.25 -10.88 17.87
N ASN A 105 -7.35 -11.63 17.76
CA ASN A 105 -7.32 -13.07 17.51
C ASN A 105 -6.78 -13.39 16.12
N PHE A 106 -7.17 -12.62 15.10
CA PHE A 106 -6.64 -12.71 13.74
C PHE A 106 -5.11 -12.58 13.76
N ILE A 107 -4.60 -11.49 14.35
CA ILE A 107 -3.16 -11.19 14.39
C ILE A 107 -2.41 -12.20 15.26
N ASN A 108 -2.90 -12.48 16.48
CA ASN A 108 -2.27 -13.42 17.41
C ASN A 108 -2.10 -14.82 16.80
N SER A 109 -3.03 -15.21 15.93
CA SER A 109 -2.99 -16.51 15.25
C SER A 109 -2.04 -16.57 14.04
N GLY A 110 -1.50 -15.44 13.57
CA GLY A 110 -0.58 -15.34 12.42
C GLY A 110 -1.07 -14.47 11.26
N GLY A 111 -2.15 -13.69 11.45
CA GLY A 111 -2.47 -12.59 10.55
C GLY A 111 -1.54 -11.40 10.82
N ASN A 112 -1.31 -10.57 9.82
CA ASN A 112 -0.46 -9.37 9.94
C ASN A 112 -1.32 -8.09 10.01
N TYR A 113 -0.72 -6.98 10.42
CA TYR A 113 -1.36 -5.67 10.47
C TYR A 113 -0.40 -4.60 9.95
N VAL A 114 -0.88 -3.71 9.08
CA VAL A 114 -0.16 -2.49 8.69
C VAL A 114 -1.08 -1.30 8.92
N GLY A 115 -0.65 -0.34 9.74
CA GLY A 115 -1.42 0.87 10.05
C GLY A 115 -0.66 2.14 9.68
N PHE A 116 -1.31 3.01 8.91
CA PHE A 116 -0.79 4.33 8.54
C PHE A 116 -1.54 5.40 9.31
N CYS A 117 -0.84 6.38 9.88
CA CYS A 117 -1.43 7.52 10.58
C CYS A 117 -2.55 7.11 11.55
N ALA A 118 -3.83 7.36 11.23
CA ALA A 118 -5.00 6.95 12.00
C ALA A 118 -5.11 5.44 12.24
N GLY A 119 -4.67 4.60 11.31
CA GLY A 119 -4.55 3.15 11.53
C GLY A 119 -3.58 2.83 12.66
N ALA A 120 -2.44 3.54 12.74
CA ALA A 120 -1.48 3.39 13.83
C ALA A 120 -2.00 3.92 15.17
N TYR A 121 -2.68 5.08 15.17
CA TYR A 121 -3.37 5.60 16.36
C TYR A 121 -4.42 4.59 16.87
N TRP A 122 -5.29 4.10 15.97
CA TRP A 122 -6.37 3.19 16.31
C TRP A 122 -5.88 1.88 16.92
N ALA A 123 -4.75 1.37 16.43
CA ALA A 123 -4.13 0.14 16.93
C ALA A 123 -3.45 0.27 18.29
N SER A 124 -3.23 1.49 18.78
CA SER A 124 -2.46 1.72 20.01
C SER A 124 -3.29 1.58 21.28
N ASP A 125 -2.65 1.28 22.41
CA ASP A 125 -3.32 1.26 23.72
C ASP A 125 -3.78 2.68 24.13
N THR A 126 -2.93 3.67 23.86
CA THR A 126 -3.21 5.07 24.18
C THR A 126 -2.87 5.97 23.01
N VAL A 127 -3.81 6.85 22.67
CA VAL A 127 -3.63 7.94 21.73
C VAL A 127 -3.41 9.22 22.53
N ASP A 128 -2.25 9.85 22.38
CA ASP A 128 -1.93 11.13 23.02
C ASP A 128 -2.00 12.23 21.95
N TRP A 129 -3.15 12.90 21.86
CA TRP A 129 -3.48 13.78 20.74
C TRP A 129 -3.40 15.26 21.13
N ALA A 130 -2.68 16.07 20.33
CA ALA A 130 -2.65 17.52 20.52
C ALA A 130 -3.96 18.16 20.05
N GLN A 131 -4.77 18.68 21.00
CA GLN A 131 -6.09 19.24 20.66
C GLN A 131 -6.03 20.59 19.96
N THR A 132 -5.13 21.46 20.42
CA THR A 132 -4.97 22.82 19.91
C THR A 132 -3.55 23.25 20.18
N ALA A 133 -2.83 23.69 19.14
CA ALA A 133 -1.51 24.26 19.30
C ALA A 133 -1.60 25.53 20.16
N THR A 134 -0.87 25.57 21.28
CA THR A 134 -0.77 26.78 22.11
C THR A 134 0.63 27.40 22.07
N GLY A 135 1.63 26.61 21.66
CA GLY A 135 3.01 27.03 21.56
C GLY A 135 3.25 28.06 20.45
N GLY A 136 4.09 29.07 20.73
CA GLY A 136 4.42 30.10 19.75
C GLY A 136 3.21 30.87 19.23
N ASN A 137 2.23 31.14 20.10
CA ASN A 137 0.92 31.72 19.74
C ASN A 137 0.12 30.87 18.74
N GLY A 138 0.20 29.54 18.86
CA GLY A 138 -0.52 28.58 18.01
C GLY A 138 0.27 28.07 16.79
N THR A 139 1.57 28.34 16.75
CA THR A 139 2.44 27.90 15.64
C THR A 139 2.92 26.45 15.81
N PHE A 140 3.00 25.95 17.03
CA PHE A 140 3.48 24.60 17.33
C PHE A 140 2.77 23.99 18.53
N ASN A 141 2.74 22.66 18.62
CA ASN A 141 2.25 21.96 19.80
C ASN A 141 3.36 21.88 20.85
N GLN A 142 3.02 22.21 22.08
CA GLN A 142 3.86 22.00 23.25
C GLN A 142 3.33 20.84 24.09
N GLN A 143 4.14 20.33 25.01
CA GLN A 143 3.81 19.11 25.78
C GLN A 143 2.47 19.17 26.55
N SER A 144 1.99 20.37 26.91
CA SER A 144 0.69 20.54 27.58
C SER A 144 -0.53 20.36 26.67
N ASP A 145 -0.34 20.40 25.36
CA ASP A 145 -1.43 20.40 24.38
C ASP A 145 -1.96 18.99 24.11
N TYR A 146 -1.20 17.97 24.51
CA TYR A 146 -1.49 16.56 24.28
C TYR A 146 -2.36 15.98 25.40
N LEU A 147 -3.48 15.38 25.01
CA LEU A 147 -4.37 14.66 25.90
C LEU A 147 -4.42 13.17 25.54
N ALA A 148 -4.35 12.34 26.57
CA ALA A 148 -4.42 10.89 26.44
C ALA A 148 -5.86 10.39 26.33
N TYR A 149 -6.09 9.55 25.33
CA TYR A 149 -7.32 8.83 25.06
C TYR A 149 -7.03 7.33 25.07
N ASP A 150 -7.85 6.59 25.81
CA ASP A 150 -7.74 5.15 26.00
C ASP A 150 -8.46 4.42 24.86
N TYR A 151 -7.68 3.85 23.95
CA TYR A 151 -8.17 3.09 22.81
C TYR A 151 -8.17 1.61 23.19
N LYS A 152 -9.09 0.81 22.63
CA LYS A 152 -9.35 -0.56 23.12
C LYS A 152 -8.82 -1.68 22.24
N LEU A 153 -8.25 -1.35 21.09
CA LEU A 153 -7.68 -2.35 20.19
C LEU A 153 -6.43 -3.01 20.80
N ASN A 154 -5.61 -2.21 21.49
CA ASN A 154 -4.49 -2.62 22.32
C ASN A 154 -3.46 -3.54 21.64
N LEU A 155 -2.90 -3.12 20.50
CA LEU A 155 -1.78 -3.83 19.87
C LEU A 155 -0.43 -3.27 20.33
N LEU A 156 -0.35 -1.96 20.57
CA LEU A 156 0.88 -1.29 21.01
C LEU A 156 0.92 -1.13 22.51
N ASN A 157 1.84 -1.81 23.18
CA ASN A 157 2.17 -1.52 24.58
C ASN A 157 3.00 -0.22 24.67
N GLY A 158 2.34 0.91 24.48
CA GLY A 158 2.94 2.23 24.32
C GLY A 158 1.93 3.27 23.86
N TYR A 159 2.42 4.48 23.60
CA TYR A 159 1.59 5.63 23.24
C TYR A 159 1.82 5.95 21.77
N ALA A 160 0.73 6.15 21.02
CA ALA A 160 0.77 6.87 19.75
C ALA A 160 0.53 8.35 20.05
N LYS A 161 1.59 9.14 20.06
CA LYS A 161 1.55 10.58 20.38
C LYS A 161 1.67 11.40 19.11
N GLY A 162 0.73 12.30 18.86
CA GLY A 162 0.88 13.23 17.75
C GLY A 162 -0.25 14.26 17.67
N PRO A 163 -0.28 15.07 16.60
CA PRO A 163 0.77 15.19 15.57
C PRO A 163 2.11 15.72 16.14
N PHE A 164 3.16 15.76 15.33
CA PHE A 164 4.49 16.24 15.74
C PHE A 164 4.41 17.67 16.30
N GLY A 165 5.27 18.00 17.27
CA GLY A 165 5.27 19.31 17.90
C GLY A 165 5.41 20.46 16.90
N TRP A 166 6.32 20.31 15.94
CA TRP A 166 6.64 21.30 14.92
C TRP A 166 5.73 21.25 13.69
N THR A 167 4.72 20.39 13.68
CA THR A 167 3.74 20.31 12.59
C THR A 167 2.35 20.01 13.16
N PRO A 168 1.70 21.03 13.77
CA PRO A 168 0.35 20.90 14.27
C PRO A 168 -0.64 20.53 13.17
N TRP A 169 -1.74 19.90 13.59
CA TRP A 169 -2.88 19.69 12.71
C TRP A 169 -3.71 20.98 12.66
N ASP A 170 -3.80 21.58 11.47
CA ASP A 170 -4.64 22.75 11.20
C ASP A 170 -5.70 22.42 10.17
N SER A 171 -6.83 21.86 10.61
CA SER A 171 -8.03 21.62 9.77
C SER A 171 -7.81 20.84 8.47
N GLY A 172 -6.69 20.11 8.33
CA GLY A 172 -6.29 19.42 7.10
C GLY A 172 -5.40 20.23 6.15
N ASP A 173 -5.01 21.46 6.47
CA ASP A 173 -4.19 22.30 5.59
C ASP A 173 -2.67 22.12 5.83
N THR A 174 -2.29 21.18 6.70
CA THR A 174 -0.91 21.00 7.22
C THR A 174 -0.25 19.74 6.65
N ALA A 175 0.07 19.81 5.36
CA ALA A 175 0.83 18.80 4.62
C ALA A 175 2.30 19.21 4.44
N SER A 176 3.22 18.26 4.61
CA SER A 176 4.65 18.53 4.40
C SER A 176 5.44 17.26 4.12
N PHE A 177 6.61 17.41 3.51
CA PHE A 177 7.65 16.38 3.59
C PHE A 177 8.42 16.55 4.90
N GLN A 178 8.37 15.53 5.75
CA GLN A 178 9.09 15.52 7.03
C GLN A 178 10.32 14.65 6.95
N ILE A 179 11.41 15.10 7.58
CA ILE A 179 12.66 14.34 7.64
C ILE A 179 12.48 13.15 8.57
N ALA A 180 12.94 11.98 8.11
CA ALA A 180 13.01 10.76 8.88
C ALA A 180 14.45 10.25 8.87
N ASN A 181 14.97 9.94 10.06
CA ASN A 181 16.23 9.22 10.21
C ASN A 181 15.95 7.73 10.08
N ILE A 182 16.65 7.04 9.19
CA ILE A 182 16.45 5.62 8.89
C ILE A 182 17.46 4.79 9.67
N ASN A 183 16.98 3.75 10.33
CA ASN A 183 17.86 2.77 10.95
C ASN A 183 18.48 1.85 9.90
N ILE A 184 19.56 2.29 9.27
CA ILE A 184 20.27 1.51 8.22
C ILE A 184 20.93 0.22 8.74
N SER A 185 21.01 0.05 10.07
CA SER A 185 21.44 -1.21 10.69
C SER A 185 20.31 -2.25 10.77
N ASN A 186 19.05 -1.82 10.62
CA ASN A 186 17.92 -2.74 10.50
C ASN A 186 18.06 -3.55 9.18
N PRO A 187 17.95 -4.89 9.22
CA PRO A 187 18.14 -5.72 8.03
C PRO A 187 17.21 -5.38 6.87
N THR A 188 15.93 -5.07 7.15
CA THR A 188 14.95 -4.70 6.14
C THR A 188 15.32 -3.39 5.47
N MET A 189 15.63 -2.35 6.26
CA MET A 189 16.01 -1.03 5.75
C MET A 189 17.30 -1.07 4.93
N SER A 190 18.28 -1.85 5.39
CA SER A 190 19.54 -2.10 4.68
C SER A 190 19.29 -2.80 3.34
N LEU A 191 18.43 -3.83 3.32
CA LEU A 191 18.11 -4.62 2.12
C LEU A 191 17.43 -3.78 1.03
N ILE A 192 16.45 -2.94 1.39
CA ILE A 192 15.81 -2.03 0.43
C ILE A 192 16.70 -0.83 0.08
N GLY A 193 17.80 -0.65 0.82
CA GLY A 193 18.83 0.34 0.53
C GLY A 193 18.32 1.77 0.66
N LEU A 194 17.56 2.04 1.72
CA LEU A 194 17.24 3.42 2.09
C LEU A 194 18.50 4.16 2.58
N PRO A 195 18.64 5.46 2.28
CA PRO A 195 19.68 6.28 2.88
C PRO A 195 19.47 6.43 4.39
N ASP A 196 20.50 6.85 5.12
CA ASP A 196 20.40 7.18 6.56
C ASP A 196 19.36 8.26 6.87
N THR A 197 19.06 9.11 5.90
CA THR A 197 18.04 10.16 5.99
C THR A 197 17.21 10.24 4.71
N THR A 198 15.90 10.27 4.90
CA THR A 198 14.92 10.48 3.82
C THR A 198 13.85 11.47 4.27
N ARG A 199 12.90 11.75 3.38
CA ARG A 199 11.67 12.48 3.66
C ARG A 199 10.48 11.62 3.32
N PHE A 200 9.41 11.73 4.09
CA PHE A 200 8.13 11.10 3.78
C PHE A 200 7.01 12.13 3.87
N PHE A 201 5.98 11.94 3.06
CA PHE A 201 4.78 12.76 3.14
C PHE A 201 4.15 12.58 4.52
N TYR A 202 3.97 13.66 5.26
CA TYR A 202 3.45 13.68 6.62
C TYR A 202 2.17 14.50 6.69
N TYR A 203 1.18 13.91 7.34
CA TYR A 203 -0.15 14.48 7.46
C TYR A 203 -0.82 14.02 8.77
N GLY A 204 -0.18 14.36 9.90
CA GLY A 204 -0.79 14.26 11.24
C GLY A 204 -0.52 12.97 12.03
N GLY A 205 0.27 12.03 11.53
CA GLY A 205 0.49 10.74 12.19
C GLY A 205 1.33 10.79 13.48
N PRO A 206 1.33 9.70 14.26
CA PRO A 206 1.93 9.66 15.60
C PRO A 206 3.42 9.35 15.58
N VAL A 207 4.16 9.81 16.58
CA VAL A 207 5.34 9.07 17.05
C VAL A 207 4.92 7.98 18.05
N PHE A 208 5.75 6.94 18.20
CA PHE A 208 5.51 5.87 19.17
C PHE A 208 6.44 6.05 20.36
N THR A 209 5.86 6.19 21.54
CA THR A 209 6.58 6.64 22.75
C THR A 209 6.07 5.91 24.00
N ASN A 210 6.59 6.32 25.16
CA ASN A 210 6.29 5.77 26.48
C ASN A 210 6.59 4.27 26.63
N PHE A 211 7.65 3.82 25.97
CA PHE A 211 8.26 2.52 26.23
C PHE A 211 9.13 2.63 27.48
N SER A 212 8.89 1.82 28.52
CA SER A 212 9.79 1.77 29.69
C SER A 212 11.21 1.34 29.29
N SER A 213 11.27 0.48 28.26
CA SER A 213 12.40 0.16 27.40
C SER A 213 11.79 -0.37 26.10
N ILE A 214 12.33 -0.03 24.94
CA ILE A 214 11.84 -0.59 23.67
C ILE A 214 12.05 -2.11 23.74
N PRO A 215 10.98 -2.92 23.63
CA PRO A 215 11.11 -4.37 23.75
C PRO A 215 12.04 -4.93 22.68
N ASP A 216 12.82 -5.97 22.99
CA ASP A 216 13.79 -6.57 22.06
C ASP A 216 13.16 -7.07 20.74
N ASN A 217 11.86 -7.33 20.74
CA ASN A 217 11.10 -7.75 19.55
C ASN A 217 10.55 -6.59 18.71
N TYR A 218 10.90 -5.33 19.05
CA TYR A 218 10.53 -4.15 18.27
C TYR A 218 11.70 -3.77 17.36
N GLU A 219 11.40 -3.69 16.08
CA GLU A 219 12.28 -3.15 15.07
C GLU A 219 11.89 -1.69 14.81
N ILE A 220 12.82 -0.78 15.12
CA ILE A 220 12.69 0.63 14.71
C ILE A 220 13.27 0.75 13.30
N TRP A 221 12.45 1.18 12.37
CA TRP A 221 12.84 1.43 10.98
C TRP A 221 13.18 2.90 10.75
N ALA A 222 12.44 3.80 11.39
CA ALA A 222 12.66 5.24 11.31
C ALA A 222 12.36 5.97 12.62
N THR A 223 12.98 7.13 12.81
CA THR A 223 12.71 8.08 13.91
C THR A 223 12.46 9.49 13.38
N ALA A 224 11.65 10.27 14.09
CA ALA A 224 11.36 11.65 13.72
C ALA A 224 12.57 12.56 13.85
N VAL A 225 12.73 13.51 12.93
CA VAL A 225 13.76 14.55 12.99
C VAL A 225 13.08 15.91 12.91
N ALA A 226 13.26 16.72 13.95
CA ALA A 226 12.78 18.09 13.95
C ALA A 226 13.58 18.93 12.93
N PRO A 227 12.94 19.80 12.13
CA PRO A 227 13.63 20.71 11.24
C PRO A 227 14.71 21.55 11.93
N VAL A 228 15.74 21.94 11.18
CA VAL A 228 16.77 22.84 11.68
C VAL A 228 16.13 24.18 12.08
N GLY A 229 16.41 24.64 13.29
CA GLY A 229 15.82 25.87 13.84
C GLY A 229 14.54 25.67 14.65
N THR A 230 14.03 24.43 14.77
CA THR A 230 12.89 24.14 15.65
C THR A 230 13.21 24.50 17.10
N VAL A 231 12.39 25.36 17.69
CA VAL A 231 12.51 25.84 19.07
C VAL A 231 12.25 24.70 20.07
N PRO A 232 12.88 24.69 21.25
CA PRO A 232 12.79 23.56 22.20
C PRO A 232 11.36 23.11 22.52
N GLU A 233 10.44 24.04 22.68
CA GLU A 233 9.05 23.77 23.05
C GLU A 233 8.25 23.09 21.93
N ALA A 234 8.70 23.21 20.69
CA ALA A 234 8.10 22.58 19.51
C ALA A 234 8.66 21.18 19.23
N ARG A 235 9.65 20.69 19.98
CA ARG A 235 10.37 19.43 19.68
C ARG A 235 9.69 18.18 20.24
N THR A 236 8.40 18.27 20.61
CA THR A 236 7.62 17.11 21.05
C THR A 236 7.59 16.06 19.94
N GLY A 237 8.13 14.88 20.24
CA GLY A 237 8.24 13.75 19.31
C GLY A 237 9.59 13.61 18.60
N GLU A 238 10.53 14.54 18.78
CA GLU A 238 11.85 14.40 18.15
C GLU A 238 12.61 13.16 18.65
N ASN A 239 13.29 12.45 17.74
CA ASN A 239 14.04 11.21 17.97
C ASN A 239 13.18 10.01 18.40
N GLU A 240 11.86 10.19 18.52
CA GLU A 240 10.96 9.09 18.81
C GLU A 240 10.74 8.23 17.55
N PRO A 241 10.51 6.92 17.71
CA PRO A 241 10.16 6.03 16.61
C PRO A 241 8.95 6.51 15.80
N THR A 242 9.06 6.43 14.47
CA THR A 242 8.02 6.83 13.52
C THR A 242 7.62 5.73 12.54
N VAL A 243 8.49 4.74 12.35
CA VAL A 243 8.12 3.50 11.69
C VAL A 243 8.64 2.36 12.54
N ILE A 244 7.72 1.54 13.03
CA ILE A 244 8.04 0.40 13.89
C ILE A 244 7.40 -0.86 13.36
N LYS A 245 8.11 -1.98 13.52
CA LYS A 245 7.59 -3.33 13.33
C LYS A 245 7.77 -4.12 14.62
N PHE A 246 6.75 -4.87 15.03
CA PHE A 246 6.85 -5.77 16.17
C PHE A 246 5.94 -6.98 15.98
N ASN A 247 6.04 -7.96 16.88
CA ASN A 247 5.14 -9.11 16.86
C ASN A 247 4.01 -8.97 17.89
N TYR A 248 2.80 -9.32 17.47
CA TYR A 248 1.65 -9.52 18.34
C TYR A 248 1.18 -10.97 18.18
N GLY A 249 1.52 -11.81 19.17
CA GLY A 249 1.41 -13.25 19.02
C GLY A 249 2.28 -13.77 17.87
N SER A 250 1.66 -14.49 16.93
CA SER A 250 2.35 -15.02 15.75
C SER A 250 2.35 -14.07 14.54
N GLY A 251 1.67 -12.93 14.63
CA GLY A 251 1.56 -11.94 13.56
C GLY A 251 2.61 -10.85 13.63
N ASN A 252 2.83 -10.17 12.50
CA ASN A 252 3.59 -8.92 12.43
C ASN A 252 2.64 -7.73 12.49
N VAL A 253 3.01 -6.70 13.23
CA VAL A 253 2.34 -5.39 13.27
C VAL A 253 3.36 -4.35 12.84
N ILE A 254 2.99 -3.54 11.84
CA ILE A 254 3.84 -2.46 11.31
C ILE A 254 3.04 -1.17 11.37
N PHE A 255 3.63 -0.12 11.94
CA PHE A 255 3.01 1.19 12.01
C PHE A 255 3.84 2.25 11.32
N PHE A 256 3.16 3.20 10.69
CA PHE A 256 3.72 4.37 10.05
C PHE A 256 3.12 5.66 10.61
N SER A 257 3.99 6.61 10.97
CA SER A 257 3.60 8.02 11.20
C SER A 257 3.27 8.75 9.90
N TYR A 258 3.89 8.31 8.82
CA TYR A 258 3.89 8.97 7.53
C TYR A 258 2.93 8.27 6.57
N HIS A 259 2.79 8.87 5.38
CA HIS A 259 2.01 8.35 4.26
C HIS A 259 2.93 8.00 3.06
N PRO A 260 3.88 7.06 3.21
CA PRO A 260 4.80 6.68 2.12
C PRO A 260 4.11 5.97 0.94
N GLU A 261 2.85 5.58 1.10
CA GLU A 261 1.98 5.06 0.04
C GLU A 261 1.53 6.14 -0.94
N VAL A 262 1.44 7.41 -0.49
CA VAL A 262 1.05 8.57 -1.31
C VAL A 262 2.28 9.20 -1.95
N LEU A 263 2.28 9.31 -3.28
CA LEU A 263 3.38 9.82 -4.08
C LEU A 263 3.06 11.20 -4.65
N ILE A 264 3.50 12.22 -3.92
CA ILE A 264 3.33 13.62 -4.35
C ILE A 264 3.90 13.84 -5.75
N GLY A 265 3.12 14.49 -6.62
CA GLY A 265 3.52 14.86 -7.98
C GLY A 265 3.75 13.67 -8.93
N SER A 266 3.19 12.50 -8.60
CA SER A 266 3.26 11.30 -9.43
C SER A 266 1.88 10.67 -9.59
N ASP A 267 1.45 10.45 -10.83
CA ASP A 267 0.18 9.77 -11.14
C ASP A 267 0.23 8.24 -10.84
N VAL A 268 1.33 7.72 -10.28
CA VAL A 268 1.59 6.27 -10.13
C VAL A 268 0.68 5.61 -9.10
N ASP A 269 0.33 6.36 -8.07
CA ASP A 269 -0.62 5.97 -7.02
C ASP A 269 -2.08 6.25 -7.43
N ASN A 270 -2.30 6.70 -8.67
CA ASN A 270 -3.60 7.07 -9.23
C ASN A 270 -4.29 8.19 -8.44
N LEU A 271 -3.50 9.03 -7.77
CA LEU A 271 -3.98 10.11 -6.94
C LEU A 271 -3.40 11.43 -7.40
N LYS A 272 -4.22 12.48 -7.29
CA LYS A 272 -3.77 13.86 -7.38
C LYS A 272 -4.46 14.65 -6.28
N LEU A 273 -3.70 15.03 -5.25
CA LEU A 273 -4.23 15.77 -4.11
C LEU A 273 -4.73 17.15 -4.56
N SER A 274 -6.02 17.40 -4.35
CA SER A 274 -6.65 18.68 -4.73
C SER A 274 -7.67 19.19 -3.70
N GLN A 275 -8.02 18.37 -2.71
CA GLN A 275 -8.97 18.70 -1.65
C GLN A 275 -8.23 18.80 -0.31
N PHE A 276 -8.42 19.90 0.42
CA PHE A 276 -7.66 20.32 1.62
C PHE A 276 -6.17 20.59 1.35
N VAL A 277 -5.50 19.65 0.69
CA VAL A 277 -4.14 19.77 0.18
C VAL A 277 -4.19 19.77 -1.35
N ASN A 278 -3.68 20.83 -1.98
CA ASN A 278 -3.43 20.84 -3.41
C ASN A 278 -1.93 20.73 -3.66
N GLU A 279 -1.49 19.54 -4.12
CA GLU A 279 -0.06 19.22 -4.25
C GLU A 279 0.68 20.10 -5.27
N ASP A 280 -0.02 20.66 -6.27
CA ASP A 280 0.56 21.58 -7.25
C ASP A 280 0.73 23.00 -6.70
N SER A 281 0.02 23.33 -5.61
CA SER A 281 0.03 24.67 -5.01
C SER A 281 1.06 24.84 -3.90
N LEU A 282 1.59 23.72 -3.38
CA LEU A 282 2.55 23.72 -2.28
C LEU A 282 3.99 23.72 -2.79
N THR A 283 4.85 24.45 -2.08
CA THR A 283 6.30 24.31 -2.26
C THR A 283 6.82 23.26 -1.29
N TRP A 284 7.21 22.12 -1.84
CA TRP A 284 7.69 20.97 -1.07
C TRP A 284 9.17 21.12 -0.70
N ASP A 285 9.53 21.00 0.58
CA ASP A 285 10.94 20.91 0.99
C ASP A 285 11.50 19.52 0.66
N LEU A 286 12.18 19.42 -0.48
CA LEU A 286 12.83 18.20 -0.93
C LEU A 286 14.26 18.04 -0.35
N GLY A 287 14.78 19.07 0.33
CA GLY A 287 16.19 19.17 0.67
C GLY A 287 17.07 19.06 -0.58
N ASN A 288 17.99 18.08 -0.58
CA ASN A 288 18.91 17.83 -1.69
C ASN A 288 18.46 16.68 -2.62
N LYS A 289 17.23 16.18 -2.47
CA LYS A 289 16.70 15.06 -3.26
C LYS A 289 15.76 15.58 -4.34
N THR A 290 15.58 14.80 -5.40
CA THR A 290 14.46 15.00 -6.33
C THR A 290 13.18 14.39 -5.77
N LEU A 291 12.03 14.79 -6.32
CA LEU A 291 10.75 14.22 -5.96
C LEU A 291 10.68 12.71 -6.31
N ASP A 292 11.21 12.31 -7.46
CA ASP A 292 11.31 10.89 -7.86
C ASP A 292 12.16 10.06 -6.88
N GLU A 293 13.26 10.63 -6.36
CA GLU A 293 14.09 9.95 -5.36
C GLU A 293 13.34 9.75 -4.04
N ILE A 294 12.60 10.76 -3.59
CA ILE A 294 11.76 10.67 -2.39
C ILE A 294 10.64 9.66 -2.62
N ASN A 295 9.91 9.74 -3.73
CA ASN A 295 8.82 8.82 -4.06
C ASN A 295 9.29 7.36 -4.16
N LEU A 296 10.46 7.12 -4.76
CA LEU A 296 11.05 5.78 -4.79
C LEU A 296 11.44 5.29 -3.39
N GLN A 297 11.94 6.17 -2.51
CA GLN A 297 12.26 5.83 -1.12
C GLN A 297 10.99 5.53 -0.30
N SER A 298 9.93 6.35 -0.46
CA SER A 298 8.59 6.13 0.11
C SER A 298 8.04 4.78 -0.31
N TRP A 299 7.99 4.49 -1.61
CA TRP A 299 7.46 3.23 -2.08
C TRP A 299 8.29 2.01 -1.66
N ASN A 300 9.61 2.13 -1.55
CA ASN A 300 10.44 1.02 -1.06
C ASN A 300 10.07 0.61 0.37
N ILE A 301 9.81 1.55 1.28
CA ILE A 301 9.50 1.21 2.68
C ILE A 301 8.09 0.61 2.82
N VAL A 302 7.09 1.14 2.12
CA VAL A 302 5.73 0.58 2.16
C VAL A 302 5.63 -0.75 1.42
N HIS A 303 6.33 -0.90 0.28
CA HIS A 303 6.42 -2.18 -0.42
C HIS A 303 7.02 -3.27 0.49
N ALA A 304 8.11 -2.96 1.21
CA ALA A 304 8.69 -3.90 2.18
C ALA A 304 7.72 -4.28 3.30
N ALA A 305 6.98 -3.30 3.86
CA ALA A 305 5.98 -3.56 4.88
C ALA A 305 4.86 -4.48 4.37
N LEU A 306 4.37 -4.24 3.16
CA LEU A 306 3.32 -5.05 2.54
C LEU A 306 3.81 -6.44 2.12
N GLN A 307 5.07 -6.57 1.70
CA GLN A 307 5.69 -7.89 1.49
C GLN A 307 5.73 -8.69 2.79
N ILE A 308 6.17 -8.08 3.89
CA ILE A 308 6.15 -8.73 5.22
C ILE A 308 4.71 -9.09 5.61
N ALA A 309 3.76 -8.17 5.41
CA ALA A 309 2.35 -8.41 5.69
C ALA A 309 1.77 -9.53 4.82
N ASN A 310 2.26 -9.71 3.59
CA ASN A 310 1.88 -10.78 2.68
C ASN A 310 2.64 -12.10 2.92
N ASN A 311 3.54 -12.14 3.90
CA ASN A 311 4.47 -13.25 4.16
C ASN A 311 5.38 -13.57 2.96
N GLU A 312 5.77 -12.54 2.21
CA GLU A 312 6.73 -12.60 1.11
C GLU A 312 8.14 -12.24 1.57
N THR A 313 9.12 -12.60 0.74
CA THR A 313 10.49 -12.13 0.91
C THR A 313 10.58 -10.67 0.49
N VAL A 314 11.18 -9.83 1.34
CA VAL A 314 11.38 -8.41 1.03
C VAL A 314 12.33 -8.25 -0.16
N THR A 315 11.97 -7.38 -1.09
CA THR A 315 12.77 -7.02 -2.27
C THR A 315 12.76 -5.52 -2.49
N LYS A 316 13.88 -4.99 -2.99
CA LYS A 316 14.01 -3.59 -3.37
C LYS A 316 13.25 -3.26 -4.65
N VAL A 317 12.53 -2.14 -4.64
CA VAL A 317 11.99 -1.47 -5.83
C VAL A 317 13.09 -0.61 -6.45
N THR A 318 13.46 -0.89 -7.70
CA THR A 318 14.56 -0.19 -8.40
C THR A 318 14.11 0.99 -9.24
N SER A 319 12.81 1.10 -9.51
CA SER A 319 12.20 2.19 -10.29
C SER A 319 10.71 2.26 -9.99
N LEU A 320 10.15 3.47 -9.98
CA LEU A 320 8.71 3.65 -9.98
C LEU A 320 8.10 3.14 -11.30
N PRO A 321 6.84 2.69 -11.30
CA PRO A 321 6.12 2.37 -12.52
C PRO A 321 6.04 3.53 -13.50
N VAL A 322 6.11 3.21 -14.79
CA VAL A 322 5.75 4.15 -15.85
C VAL A 322 4.28 4.01 -16.22
N LEU A 323 3.67 5.10 -16.70
CA LEU A 323 2.22 5.19 -16.88
C LEU A 323 1.81 5.34 -18.34
N LEU A 324 0.82 4.54 -18.72
CA LEU A 324 0.33 4.42 -20.09
C LEU A 324 -1.20 4.45 -20.15
N SER A 325 -1.74 5.17 -21.12
CA SER A 325 -3.11 5.02 -21.58
C SER A 325 -3.07 4.44 -22.99
N LEU A 326 -3.62 3.25 -23.17
CA LEU A 326 -3.46 2.49 -24.41
C LEU A 326 -4.80 2.25 -25.08
N LYS A 327 -4.84 2.46 -26.41
CA LYS A 327 -6.00 2.14 -27.23
C LYS A 327 -5.62 1.18 -28.35
N VAL A 328 -6.43 0.13 -28.53
CA VAL A 328 -6.25 -0.91 -29.56
C VAL A 328 -7.60 -1.49 -29.97
N PHE A 329 -7.77 -1.83 -31.25
CA PHE A 329 -8.91 -2.60 -31.75
C PHE A 329 -8.46 -3.94 -32.31
N LEU A 330 -9.19 -5.01 -31.95
CA LEU A 330 -9.03 -6.33 -32.55
C LEU A 330 -9.93 -6.43 -33.78
N GLN A 331 -9.33 -6.66 -34.95
CA GLN A 331 -10.06 -6.74 -36.21
C GLN A 331 -11.26 -7.71 -36.15
N GLY A 332 -11.09 -8.87 -35.51
CA GLY A 332 -12.13 -9.89 -35.41
C GLY A 332 -13.33 -9.50 -34.54
N ALA A 333 -13.15 -8.58 -33.58
CA ALA A 333 -14.22 -8.09 -32.72
C ALA A 333 -14.79 -6.74 -33.19
N TYR A 334 -14.05 -6.01 -34.03
CA TYR A 334 -14.40 -4.65 -34.44
C TYR A 334 -15.68 -4.59 -35.28
N ASN A 335 -16.58 -3.71 -34.89
CA ASN A 335 -17.83 -3.38 -35.58
C ASN A 335 -17.69 -1.99 -36.22
N SER A 336 -17.57 -1.95 -37.55
CA SER A 336 -17.36 -0.71 -38.29
C SER A 336 -18.54 0.27 -38.25
N THR A 337 -19.75 -0.20 -37.93
CA THR A 337 -20.93 0.67 -37.82
C THR A 337 -21.01 1.34 -36.45
N ALA A 338 -20.69 0.59 -35.39
CA ALA A 338 -20.71 1.11 -34.01
C ALA A 338 -19.41 1.82 -33.61
N HIS A 339 -18.34 1.66 -34.39
CA HIS A 339 -16.99 2.12 -34.06
C HIS A 339 -16.51 1.62 -32.68
N SER A 340 -16.87 0.38 -32.36
CA SER A 340 -16.56 -0.32 -31.12
C SER A 340 -16.35 -1.81 -31.39
N MET A 341 -15.96 -2.58 -30.38
CA MET A 341 -15.81 -4.04 -30.47
C MET A 341 -16.99 -4.79 -29.84
N ASN A 342 -17.37 -5.90 -30.45
CA ASN A 342 -18.36 -6.81 -29.89
C ASN A 342 -17.77 -7.56 -28.68
N THR A 343 -18.54 -7.72 -27.61
CA THR A 343 -18.14 -8.42 -26.38
C THR A 343 -18.73 -9.84 -26.28
N ASN A 344 -18.93 -10.48 -27.44
CA ASN A 344 -19.64 -11.75 -27.59
C ASN A 344 -19.02 -12.92 -26.80
N LEU A 345 -17.76 -12.82 -26.37
CA LEU A 345 -17.15 -13.84 -25.52
C LEU A 345 -17.82 -13.90 -24.15
N GLY A 346 -18.18 -12.77 -23.55
CA GLY A 346 -18.86 -12.69 -22.25
C GLY A 346 -18.25 -13.61 -21.20
N SER A 347 -19.05 -14.54 -20.67
CA SER A 347 -18.64 -15.53 -19.66
C SER A 347 -17.60 -16.57 -20.13
N ASN A 348 -17.25 -16.61 -21.43
CA ASN A 348 -16.16 -17.45 -21.95
C ASN A 348 -14.77 -16.82 -21.76
N ILE A 349 -14.69 -15.57 -21.29
CA ILE A 349 -13.42 -14.94 -20.91
C ILE A 349 -13.00 -15.56 -19.58
N PRO A 350 -11.79 -16.16 -19.48
CA PRO A 350 -11.35 -16.77 -18.22
C PRO A 350 -11.18 -15.70 -17.13
N LEU A 351 -11.54 -16.03 -15.90
CA LEU A 351 -11.30 -15.15 -14.74
C LEU A 351 -9.81 -14.95 -14.45
N THR A 352 -8.96 -15.86 -14.94
CA THR A 352 -7.50 -15.75 -14.86
C THR A 352 -6.92 -15.44 -16.24
N SER A 353 -6.00 -14.47 -16.30
CA SER A 353 -5.32 -14.09 -17.53
C SER A 353 -4.57 -15.28 -18.13
N PRO A 354 -4.60 -15.46 -19.46
CA PRO A 354 -3.98 -16.60 -20.13
C PRO A 354 -2.45 -16.43 -20.32
N TYR A 355 -1.85 -15.39 -19.76
CA TYR A 355 -0.46 -15.01 -20.01
C TYR A 355 0.43 -15.38 -18.82
N LEU A 356 1.36 -16.31 -19.03
CA LEU A 356 2.29 -16.77 -17.99
C LEU A 356 3.26 -15.67 -17.55
N GLU A 357 3.54 -14.69 -18.42
CA GLU A 357 4.40 -13.55 -18.11
C GLU A 357 3.82 -12.64 -17.02
N ASN A 358 2.49 -12.61 -16.84
CA ASN A 358 1.83 -11.87 -15.77
C ASN A 358 0.44 -12.47 -15.48
N ILE A 359 0.39 -13.49 -14.62
CA ILE A 359 -0.86 -14.14 -14.22
C ILE A 359 -1.64 -13.21 -13.30
N ARG A 360 -2.89 -12.93 -13.66
CA ARG A 360 -3.84 -12.10 -12.91
C ARG A 360 -5.18 -12.77 -12.83
N SER A 361 -5.91 -12.56 -11.74
CA SER A 361 -7.27 -13.07 -11.59
C SER A 361 -8.22 -11.94 -11.21
N VAL A 362 -9.48 -12.06 -11.65
CA VAL A 362 -10.59 -11.18 -11.28
C VAL A 362 -11.75 -12.03 -10.77
N GLU A 363 -12.65 -11.45 -9.97
CA GLU A 363 -13.84 -12.15 -9.49
C GLU A 363 -14.90 -12.31 -10.59
N ASN A 364 -15.00 -11.32 -11.48
CA ASN A 364 -15.93 -11.30 -12.61
C ASN A 364 -15.34 -10.53 -13.81
N ILE A 365 -15.92 -10.75 -14.98
CA ILE A 365 -15.58 -10.01 -16.21
C ILE A 365 -16.76 -9.06 -16.52
N PRO A 366 -16.54 -7.74 -16.56
CA PRO A 366 -17.58 -6.78 -16.95
C PRO A 366 -18.09 -6.99 -18.38
N ASN A 367 -19.34 -6.62 -18.65
CA ASN A 367 -20.02 -6.87 -19.93
C ASN A 367 -19.43 -6.10 -21.13
N ASP A 368 -18.67 -5.05 -20.86
CA ASP A 368 -18.00 -4.20 -21.83
C ASP A 368 -16.59 -4.70 -22.18
N ILE A 369 -16.14 -5.83 -21.61
CA ILE A 369 -14.83 -6.42 -21.89
C ILE A 369 -14.88 -7.34 -23.11
N VAL A 370 -13.87 -7.18 -23.97
CA VAL A 370 -13.63 -8.00 -25.16
C VAL A 370 -12.82 -9.24 -24.82
N ASP A 371 -11.65 -9.09 -24.19
CA ASP A 371 -10.77 -10.19 -23.74
C ASP A 371 -9.62 -9.66 -22.87
N TRP A 372 -8.75 -10.58 -22.40
CA TRP A 372 -7.45 -10.28 -21.80
C TRP A 372 -6.39 -9.91 -22.85
N VAL A 373 -5.55 -8.94 -22.52
CA VAL A 373 -4.40 -8.50 -23.31
C VAL A 373 -3.15 -8.43 -22.43
N LEU A 374 -1.98 -8.73 -23.00
CA LEU A 374 -0.69 -8.55 -22.33
C LEU A 374 0.05 -7.36 -22.93
N VAL A 375 0.35 -6.36 -22.10
CA VAL A 375 1.20 -5.22 -22.43
C VAL A 375 2.64 -5.55 -22.05
N GLN A 376 3.59 -5.31 -22.94
CA GLN A 376 5.02 -5.45 -22.65
C GLN A 376 5.79 -4.19 -23.03
N LEU A 377 6.86 -3.90 -22.29
CA LEU A 377 7.84 -2.87 -22.68
C LEU A 377 9.14 -3.51 -23.15
N ARG A 378 9.72 -2.95 -24.21
CA ARG A 378 11.04 -3.33 -24.75
C ARG A 378 11.90 -2.09 -24.93
N GLU A 379 13.20 -2.21 -24.69
CA GLU A 379 14.14 -1.11 -24.95
C GLU A 379 14.52 -0.99 -26.44
N THR A 380 14.43 -2.09 -27.18
CA THR A 380 14.77 -2.15 -28.61
C THR A 380 13.72 -2.94 -29.39
N THR A 381 13.67 -2.78 -30.71
CA THR A 381 12.70 -3.44 -31.59
C THR A 381 12.84 -4.97 -31.60
N SER A 382 14.04 -5.51 -31.37
CA SER A 382 14.34 -6.94 -31.32
C SER A 382 14.62 -7.47 -29.91
N GLY A 383 14.62 -6.60 -28.90
CA GLY A 383 14.91 -6.96 -27.52
C GLY A 383 13.82 -7.79 -26.86
N ASN A 384 14.18 -8.47 -25.77
CA ASN A 384 13.21 -9.11 -24.90
C ASN A 384 12.35 -8.07 -24.16
N ALA A 385 11.17 -8.50 -23.71
CA ALA A 385 10.37 -7.69 -22.80
C ALA A 385 11.11 -7.51 -21.48
N ILE A 386 11.17 -6.27 -20.97
CA ILE A 386 11.74 -5.97 -19.66
C ILE A 386 10.70 -6.06 -18.54
N THR A 387 9.42 -5.85 -18.88
CA THR A 387 8.28 -5.96 -17.96
C THR A 387 7.03 -6.29 -18.76
N SER A 388 6.07 -6.95 -18.12
CA SER A 388 4.81 -7.37 -18.72
C SER A 388 3.65 -7.18 -17.74
N LYS A 389 2.48 -6.78 -18.25
CA LYS A 389 1.28 -6.56 -17.47
C LYS A 389 0.04 -7.06 -18.20
N SER A 390 -0.71 -7.95 -17.56
CA SER A 390 -2.02 -8.39 -18.07
C SER A 390 -3.08 -7.35 -17.72
N VAL A 391 -3.90 -6.99 -18.69
CA VAL A 391 -4.96 -5.99 -18.59
C VAL A 391 -6.19 -6.43 -19.36
N LEU A 392 -7.33 -5.78 -19.12
CA LEU A 392 -8.57 -6.06 -19.83
C LEU A 392 -8.72 -5.09 -21.01
N LEU A 393 -9.18 -5.61 -22.16
CA LEU A 393 -9.52 -4.80 -23.31
C LEU A 393 -11.02 -4.48 -23.29
N ARG A 394 -11.38 -3.21 -23.19
CA ARG A 394 -12.78 -2.76 -23.26
C ARG A 394 -13.24 -2.56 -24.71
N ASN A 395 -14.55 -2.64 -24.95
CA ASN A 395 -15.17 -2.52 -26.26
C ASN A 395 -14.91 -1.18 -26.98
N ASP A 396 -14.59 -0.11 -26.25
CA ASP A 396 -14.19 1.20 -26.79
C ASP A 396 -12.71 1.26 -27.21
N GLY A 397 -12.00 0.15 -27.07
CA GLY A 397 -10.60 -0.03 -27.42
C GLY A 397 -9.61 0.32 -26.31
N ASN A 398 -10.07 0.88 -25.19
CA ASN A 398 -9.17 1.22 -24.08
C ASN A 398 -8.72 -0.05 -23.36
N LEU A 399 -7.43 -0.10 -23.02
CA LEU A 399 -6.93 -1.06 -22.04
C LEU A 399 -7.14 -0.51 -20.64
N ILE A 400 -7.73 -1.34 -19.77
CA ILE A 400 -8.07 -0.95 -18.41
C ILE A 400 -7.48 -1.92 -17.39
N ARG A 401 -7.26 -1.40 -16.18
CA ARG A 401 -6.87 -2.23 -15.04
C ARG A 401 -7.95 -3.24 -14.67
N SER A 402 -7.51 -4.37 -14.13
CA SER A 402 -8.36 -5.50 -13.77
C SER A 402 -9.12 -5.32 -12.45
N ASP A 403 -8.77 -4.32 -11.64
CA ASP A 403 -9.25 -4.11 -10.27
C ASP A 403 -10.14 -2.88 -10.09
N ASP A 404 -9.98 -1.82 -10.89
CA ASP A 404 -10.72 -0.56 -10.71
C ASP A 404 -11.20 0.13 -12.00
N THR A 405 -11.12 -0.54 -13.16
CA THR A 405 -11.51 -0.03 -14.50
C THR A 405 -10.80 1.25 -14.97
N THR A 406 -9.77 1.72 -14.25
CA THR A 406 -8.97 2.87 -14.67
C THR A 406 -8.28 2.59 -16.01
N LYS A 407 -8.15 3.63 -16.85
CA LYS A 407 -7.51 3.52 -18.18
C LYS A 407 -5.98 3.58 -18.12
N VAL A 408 -5.43 3.81 -16.93
CA VAL A 408 -3.99 3.99 -16.72
C VAL A 408 -3.38 2.64 -16.38
N VAL A 409 -2.54 2.13 -17.28
CA VAL A 409 -1.74 0.93 -17.10
C VAL A 409 -0.37 1.34 -16.61
N SER A 410 0.01 0.84 -15.44
CA SER A 410 1.33 1.05 -14.85
C SER A 410 2.23 -0.17 -15.04
N LEU A 411 3.50 0.03 -15.38
CA LEU A 411 4.48 -1.06 -15.43
C LEU A 411 5.79 -0.63 -14.76
N THR A 412 6.30 -1.43 -13.82
CA THR A 412 7.58 -1.18 -13.14
C THR A 412 8.74 -1.17 -14.15
N ALA A 413 9.23 0.02 -14.46
CA ALA A 413 10.34 0.27 -15.37
C ALA A 413 10.91 1.67 -15.12
N PRO A 414 12.21 1.93 -15.31
CA PRO A 414 12.76 3.28 -15.19
C PRO A 414 12.23 4.21 -16.28
N ALA A 415 12.10 5.51 -15.99
CA ALA A 415 11.67 6.50 -16.98
C ALA A 415 12.67 6.59 -18.15
N ARG A 416 12.20 6.36 -19.39
CA ARG A 416 12.97 6.43 -20.66
C ARG A 416 12.05 6.08 -21.85
N ASN A 417 12.64 5.96 -23.03
CA ASN A 417 11.94 5.51 -24.24
C ASN A 417 11.79 3.99 -24.27
N TYR A 418 10.58 3.50 -24.57
CA TYR A 418 10.27 2.09 -24.75
C TYR A 418 9.44 1.83 -26.01
N TYR A 419 9.64 0.68 -26.63
CA TYR A 419 8.68 0.10 -27.55
C TYR A 419 7.58 -0.60 -26.75
N ILE A 420 6.33 -0.26 -27.03
CA ILE A 420 5.15 -0.84 -26.38
C ILE A 420 4.68 -1.99 -27.25
N VAL A 421 4.53 -3.19 -26.68
CA VAL A 421 4.05 -4.38 -27.38
C VAL A 421 2.73 -4.83 -26.77
N ILE A 422 1.74 -5.06 -27.63
CA ILE A 422 0.43 -5.58 -27.26
C ILE A 422 0.31 -7.01 -27.80
N LYS A 423 0.09 -7.96 -26.89
CA LYS A 423 -0.13 -9.37 -27.20
C LYS A 423 -1.58 -9.75 -26.88
N HIS A 424 -2.19 -10.50 -27.79
CA HIS A 424 -3.50 -11.09 -27.60
C HIS A 424 -3.44 -12.59 -27.97
N ARG A 425 -4.11 -13.46 -27.21
CA ARG A 425 -4.04 -14.93 -27.39
C ARG A 425 -4.44 -15.43 -28.79
N ASN A 426 -5.30 -14.67 -29.48
CA ASN A 426 -5.84 -15.03 -30.81
C ASN A 426 -5.53 -13.99 -31.90
N HIS A 427 -4.54 -13.11 -31.69
CA HIS A 427 -4.14 -12.10 -32.69
C HIS A 427 -2.62 -11.96 -32.73
N LEU A 428 -2.07 -11.57 -33.89
CA LEU A 428 -0.64 -11.24 -33.98
C LEU A 428 -0.33 -10.05 -33.06
N ALA A 429 0.79 -10.14 -32.35
CA ALA A 429 1.25 -9.04 -31.51
C ALA A 429 1.59 -7.81 -32.36
N ILE A 430 1.31 -6.63 -31.83
CA ILE A 430 1.65 -5.35 -32.44
C ILE A 430 2.63 -4.59 -31.55
N MET A 431 3.48 -3.76 -32.16
CA MET A 431 4.48 -2.96 -31.46
C MET A 431 4.37 -1.50 -31.89
N SER A 432 4.68 -0.56 -31.00
CA SER A 432 4.74 0.85 -31.35
C SER A 432 5.75 1.10 -32.49
N ALA A 433 5.45 2.05 -33.37
CA ALA A 433 6.29 2.33 -34.54
C ALA A 433 7.65 2.96 -34.17
N TYR A 434 7.71 3.61 -33.00
CA TYR A 434 8.88 4.26 -32.43
C TYR A 434 8.92 4.06 -30.91
N GLY A 435 10.07 4.37 -30.31
CA GLY A 435 10.21 4.40 -28.87
C GLY A 435 9.40 5.55 -28.26
N VAL A 436 8.53 5.24 -27.31
CA VAL A 436 7.65 6.18 -26.61
C VAL A 436 8.28 6.53 -25.28
N ASN A 437 8.41 7.83 -24.98
CA ASN A 437 8.95 8.30 -23.71
C ASN A 437 7.94 8.08 -22.59
N LEU A 438 8.29 7.27 -21.58
CA LEU A 438 7.42 6.93 -20.46
C LEU A 438 8.06 7.36 -19.12
N ASN A 439 7.22 7.76 -18.17
CA ASN A 439 7.64 8.23 -16.84
C ASN A 439 6.55 7.97 -15.78
N SER A 440 6.85 8.30 -14.52
CA SER A 440 5.97 8.17 -13.35
C SER A 440 5.15 9.42 -13.04
N THR A 441 5.47 10.57 -13.63
CA THR A 441 4.86 11.87 -13.31
C THR A 441 3.60 12.16 -14.12
N SER A 442 3.47 11.58 -15.32
CA SER A 442 2.29 11.79 -16.18
C SER A 442 1.99 10.57 -17.03
N THR A 443 0.69 10.35 -17.25
CA THR A 443 0.21 9.27 -18.12
C THR A 443 0.49 9.57 -19.60
N THR A 444 1.25 8.70 -20.27
CA THR A 444 1.50 8.80 -21.71
C THR A 444 0.44 8.06 -22.51
N THR A 445 -0.22 8.72 -23.45
CA THR A 445 -1.22 8.07 -24.32
C THR A 445 -0.56 7.52 -25.58
N TYR A 446 -0.88 6.28 -25.94
CA TYR A 446 -0.51 5.67 -27.22
C TYR A 446 -1.69 4.94 -27.85
N ASP A 447 -2.02 5.32 -29.08
CA ASP A 447 -3.17 4.80 -29.83
C ASP A 447 -2.69 3.97 -31.02
N PHE A 448 -2.97 2.66 -30.99
CA PHE A 448 -2.62 1.72 -32.06
C PHE A 448 -3.64 1.72 -33.22
N THR A 449 -4.68 2.56 -33.16
CA THR A 449 -5.75 2.61 -34.15
C THR A 449 -5.58 3.69 -35.22
N GLN A 450 -4.50 4.48 -35.12
CA GLN A 450 -4.19 5.58 -36.04
C GLN A 450 -3.41 5.15 -37.28
#